data_AF-A0A2V7H954-F1
#
_entry.id   AF-A0A2V7H954-F1
#
_cell.length_a   1.000
_cell.length_b   1.000
_cell.length_c   1.000
_cell.angle_alpha   90.00
_cell.angle_beta   90.00
_cell.angle_gamma   90.00
#
_symmetry.space_group_name_H-M   'P 1'
#
loop_
_entity.id
_entity.type
_entity.pdbx_description
1 polymer ?
#
loop_
_entity_poly.entity_id
_entity_poly.type
_entity_poly.pdbx_seq_one_letter_code
_entity_poly.pdbx_strand_id
1 'polypeptide(L)'
;MGSRNEITARIERFNAGREPERLALKYREMCKSPFAFFRGTAHLYWEDLASRSTAMPDGPLVWACGDLHFENFGSFQGDNGLSYFDLNDFDESCLAPATWEVSRFVASAYVAAPSLNLTGAEANELMKLFLDAYQSALGDGKARWIERATASGMVRILLGRVSKRTRAMLINSRTIWKKRKRRIVIDGEHALPITDSQRTNVTRRLHEFAKSQPDPDFFRVLDVARRVAGLGSLGLERYVVLVRGDGGRDGNALLDVKQAAPSSLARVETIRKPGWKSEADRVVAIQQRMQAIAPALLHAKKIGRAGYVIHELQPTNDRLSLKDARGNHRHLRSAVKSMGRVIAWAQLRSSGRQGSAIADDLI
;
A
#
# COMPACT_ATOMS: atom_id res chain seq x y z
N MET A 1 20.21 -9.10 20.08
CA MET A 1 18.92 -9.59 19.55
C MET A 1 18.05 -9.91 20.75
N GLY A 2 16.82 -9.41 20.80
CA GLY A 2 15.91 -9.70 21.92
C GLY A 2 15.57 -11.19 22.00
N SER A 3 15.19 -11.66 23.18
CA SER A 3 14.78 -13.07 23.34
C SER A 3 13.53 -13.38 22.50
N ARG A 4 13.29 -14.64 22.12
CA ARG A 4 12.08 -15.03 21.38
C ARG A 4 10.79 -14.58 22.11
N ASN A 5 10.80 -14.61 23.44
CA ASN A 5 9.68 -14.16 24.27
C ASN A 5 9.45 -12.65 24.17
N GLU A 6 10.53 -11.87 24.06
CA GLU A 6 10.47 -10.41 23.90
C GLU A 6 9.86 -10.00 22.54
N ILE A 7 10.26 -10.67 21.45
CA ILE A 7 9.71 -10.41 20.11
C ILE A 7 8.22 -10.73 20.06
N THR A 8 7.81 -11.88 20.60
CA THR A 8 6.39 -12.26 20.68
C THR A 8 5.59 -11.21 21.46
N ALA A 9 6.09 -10.76 22.61
CA ALA A 9 5.41 -9.73 23.41
C ALA A 9 5.29 -8.38 22.69
N ARG A 10 6.24 -8.00 21.83
CA ARG A 10 6.15 -6.80 20.98
C ARG A 10 5.03 -6.95 19.93
N ILE A 11 4.97 -8.12 19.26
CA ILE A 11 3.93 -8.42 18.27
C ILE A 11 2.54 -8.43 18.92
N GLU A 12 2.39 -9.06 20.08
CA GLU A 12 1.12 -9.10 20.81
C GLU A 12 0.67 -7.70 21.24
N ARG A 13 1.57 -6.90 21.81
CA ARG A 13 1.27 -5.50 22.17
C ARG A 13 0.86 -4.67 20.96
N PHE A 14 1.55 -4.78 19.83
CA PHE A 14 1.22 -4.03 18.62
C PHE A 14 -0.15 -4.42 18.03
N ASN A 15 -0.55 -5.69 18.16
CA ASN A 15 -1.80 -6.20 17.64
C ASN A 15 -2.94 -6.22 18.68
N ALA A 16 -2.73 -5.70 19.88
CA ALA A 16 -3.75 -5.64 20.93
C ALA A 16 -5.01 -4.89 20.44
N GLY A 17 -6.19 -5.46 20.72
CA GLY A 17 -7.48 -4.90 20.33
C GLY A 17 -7.88 -5.11 18.85
N ARG A 18 -7.06 -5.81 18.05
CA ARG A 18 -7.45 -6.21 16.69
C ARG A 18 -8.53 -7.29 16.71
N GLU A 19 -9.30 -7.35 15.63
CA GLU A 19 -10.38 -8.32 15.50
C GLU A 19 -9.84 -9.77 15.40
N PRO A 20 -10.27 -10.72 16.27
CA PRO A 20 -9.60 -12.00 16.46
C PRO A 20 -9.49 -12.90 15.22
N GLU A 21 -10.55 -13.01 14.42
CA GLU A 21 -10.57 -13.89 13.24
C GLU A 21 -9.52 -13.43 12.22
N ARG A 22 -9.46 -12.12 11.95
CA ARG A 22 -8.47 -11.55 11.03
C ARG A 22 -7.07 -11.49 11.63
N LEU A 23 -6.93 -11.37 12.94
CA LEU A 23 -5.63 -11.47 13.59
C LEU A 23 -5.05 -12.89 13.49
N ALA A 24 -5.87 -13.92 13.65
CA ALA A 24 -5.44 -15.30 13.43
C ALA A 24 -4.98 -15.53 11.98
N LEU A 25 -5.72 -14.98 11.00
CA LEU A 25 -5.28 -14.98 9.60
C LEU A 25 -3.93 -14.28 9.44
N LYS A 26 -3.72 -13.11 10.07
CA LYS A 26 -2.45 -12.38 10.03
C LYS A 26 -1.28 -13.25 10.48
N TYR A 27 -1.40 -13.91 11.63
CA TYR A 27 -0.34 -14.76 12.16
C TYR A 27 -0.08 -15.97 11.26
N ARG A 28 -1.13 -16.60 10.71
CA ARG A 28 -0.97 -17.68 9.73
C ARG A 28 -0.23 -17.23 8.48
N GLU A 29 -0.55 -16.05 7.95
CA GLU A 29 0.14 -15.48 6.79
C GLU A 29 1.60 -15.12 7.10
N MET A 30 1.87 -14.54 8.27
CA MET A 30 3.24 -14.22 8.72
C MET A 30 4.13 -15.46 8.83
N CYS A 31 3.58 -16.62 9.19
CA CYS A 31 4.32 -17.87 9.27
C CYS A 31 4.73 -18.46 7.92
N LYS A 32 4.22 -17.94 6.79
CA LYS A 32 4.48 -18.53 5.46
C LYS A 32 5.92 -18.33 4.98
N SER A 33 6.58 -17.24 5.37
CA SER A 33 7.98 -16.98 5.02
C SER A 33 8.58 -15.84 5.85
N PRO A 34 9.92 -15.74 5.94
CA PRO A 34 10.58 -14.57 6.54
C PRO A 34 10.15 -13.24 5.92
N PHE A 35 9.91 -13.22 4.60
CA PHE A 35 9.42 -12.04 3.90
C PHE A 35 7.98 -11.68 4.29
N ALA A 36 7.09 -12.67 4.48
CA ALA A 36 5.75 -12.43 5.00
C ALA A 36 5.82 -11.89 6.45
N PHE A 37 6.67 -12.48 7.29
CA PHE A 37 6.89 -11.97 8.66
C PHE A 37 7.31 -10.50 8.63
N PHE A 38 8.35 -10.14 7.86
CA PHE A 38 8.87 -8.78 7.74
C PHE A 38 7.81 -7.76 7.31
N ARG A 39 6.91 -8.13 6.39
CA ARG A 39 5.77 -7.29 5.97
C ARG A 39 4.67 -7.19 7.02
N GLY A 40 4.45 -8.24 7.81
CA GLY A 40 3.45 -8.25 8.88
C GLY A 40 3.88 -7.48 10.13
N THR A 41 5.19 -7.16 10.24
CA THR A 41 5.82 -6.61 11.44
C THR A 41 6.65 -5.35 11.18
N ALA A 42 6.18 -4.44 10.31
CA ALA A 42 6.85 -3.16 10.05
C ALA A 42 7.28 -2.41 11.33
N HIS A 43 6.44 -2.41 12.38
CA HIS A 43 6.76 -1.85 13.70
C HIS A 43 8.06 -2.39 14.32
N LEU A 44 8.35 -3.69 14.19
CA LEU A 44 9.58 -4.25 14.75
C LEU A 44 10.82 -3.65 14.08
N TYR A 45 10.76 -3.46 12.76
CA TYR A 45 11.86 -2.84 12.03
C TYR A 45 12.10 -1.40 12.51
N TRP A 46 11.04 -0.61 12.63
CA TRP A 46 11.15 0.79 13.01
C TRP A 46 11.61 0.97 14.46
N GLU A 47 11.08 0.17 15.39
CA GLU A 47 11.54 0.12 16.77
C GLU A 47 13.03 -0.26 16.87
N ASP A 48 13.46 -1.28 16.13
CA ASP A 48 14.85 -1.73 16.13
C ASP A 48 15.78 -0.70 15.49
N LEU A 49 15.39 -0.08 14.38
CA LEU A 49 16.16 0.97 13.71
C LEU A 49 16.33 2.20 14.62
N ALA A 50 15.24 2.65 15.25
CA ALA A 50 15.28 3.81 16.14
C ALA A 50 16.17 3.57 17.37
N SER A 51 16.16 2.34 17.92
CA SER A 51 17.06 1.94 19.02
C SER A 51 18.54 1.93 18.62
N ARG A 52 18.83 1.97 17.32
CA ARG A 52 20.17 1.99 16.72
C ARG A 52 20.32 3.18 15.77
N SER A 53 19.64 4.28 16.03
CA SER A 53 19.52 5.39 15.07
C SER A 53 20.86 6.02 14.69
N THR A 54 21.86 5.96 15.57
CA THR A 54 23.25 6.37 15.28
C THR A 54 23.96 5.47 14.25
N ALA A 55 23.38 4.33 13.87
CA ALA A 55 23.93 3.41 12.88
C ALA A 55 23.52 3.76 11.44
N MET A 56 22.59 4.70 11.25
CA MET A 56 22.21 5.20 9.93
C MET A 56 22.81 6.58 9.70
N PRO A 57 23.39 6.85 8.51
CA PRO A 57 23.80 8.20 8.18
C PRO A 57 22.60 9.14 8.15
N ASP A 58 22.86 10.39 8.52
CA ASP A 58 21.89 11.47 8.32
C ASP A 58 21.53 11.57 6.83
N GLY A 59 20.30 12.00 6.58
CA GLY A 59 19.79 12.19 5.24
C GLY A 59 18.70 13.25 5.21
N PRO A 60 18.45 13.85 4.04
CA PRO A 60 17.39 14.83 3.88
C PRO A 60 16.04 14.23 4.27
N LEU A 61 15.18 15.07 4.85
CA LEU A 61 13.84 14.66 5.24
C LEU A 61 12.96 14.49 3.99
N VAL A 62 12.32 13.33 3.86
CA VAL A 62 11.41 13.03 2.75
C VAL A 62 10.07 12.57 3.28
N TRP A 63 9.02 12.81 2.50
CA TRP A 63 7.80 12.03 2.69
C TRP A 63 8.11 10.59 2.29
N ALA A 64 8.12 9.71 3.29
CA ALA A 64 8.38 8.30 3.11
C ALA A 64 7.05 7.54 3.05
N CYS A 65 7.05 6.45 2.29
CA CYS A 65 5.99 5.45 2.23
C CYS A 65 5.88 4.66 3.54
N GLY A 66 6.99 4.47 4.25
CA GLY A 66 7.05 3.87 5.59
C GLY A 66 6.96 2.34 5.67
N ASP A 67 6.64 1.64 4.58
CA ASP A 67 6.73 0.16 4.51
C ASP A 67 7.23 -0.33 3.16
N LEU A 68 8.36 0.23 2.70
CA LEU A 68 8.94 -0.21 1.44
C LEU A 68 9.41 -1.67 1.51
N HIS A 69 8.96 -2.43 0.51
CA HIS A 69 9.36 -3.80 0.23
C HIS A 69 8.98 -4.14 -1.23
N PHE A 70 9.49 -5.24 -1.80
CA PHE A 70 9.21 -5.64 -3.19
C PHE A 70 7.72 -5.62 -3.58
N GLU A 71 6.85 -6.20 -2.73
CA GLU A 71 5.40 -6.24 -2.99
C GLU A 71 4.63 -4.94 -2.66
N ASN A 72 5.33 -3.86 -2.28
CA ASN A 72 4.71 -2.55 -2.07
C ASN A 72 4.60 -1.78 -3.39
N PHE A 73 5.20 -2.31 -4.45
CA PHE A 73 5.10 -1.78 -5.79
C PHE A 73 4.07 -2.57 -6.58
N GLY A 74 3.39 -1.89 -7.49
CA GLY A 74 2.45 -2.55 -8.35
C GLY A 74 1.75 -1.58 -9.27
N SER A 75 0.73 -2.09 -9.96
CA SER A 75 -0.05 -1.31 -10.89
C SER A 75 -1.33 -0.80 -10.28
N PHE A 76 -1.83 0.32 -10.77
CA PHE A 76 -3.19 0.83 -10.55
C PHE A 76 -3.56 1.79 -11.68
N GLN A 77 -4.84 2.16 -11.78
CA GLN A 77 -5.33 3.19 -12.68
C GLN A 77 -5.40 4.54 -11.98
N GLY A 78 -4.73 5.54 -12.53
CA GLY A 78 -4.82 6.92 -12.08
C GLY A 78 -6.19 7.53 -12.41
N ASP A 79 -6.52 8.67 -11.82
CA ASP A 79 -7.75 9.41 -12.11
C ASP A 79 -7.89 9.86 -13.57
N ASN A 80 -6.80 9.88 -14.33
CA ASN A 80 -6.77 10.12 -15.77
C ASN A 80 -6.99 8.86 -16.65
N GLY A 81 -7.32 7.72 -16.05
CA GLY A 81 -7.66 6.48 -16.76
C GLY A 81 -6.46 5.64 -17.25
N LEU A 82 -5.23 6.16 -17.14
CA LEU A 82 -4.01 5.42 -17.49
C LEU A 82 -3.57 4.50 -16.35
N SER A 83 -2.87 3.41 -16.70
CA SER A 83 -2.31 2.48 -15.71
C SER A 83 -0.84 2.78 -15.44
N TYR A 84 -0.50 2.97 -14.17
CA TYR A 84 0.85 3.28 -13.70
C TYR A 84 1.43 2.12 -12.93
N PHE A 85 2.76 2.02 -12.88
CA PHE A 85 3.49 1.26 -11.89
C PHE A 85 4.14 2.21 -10.89
N ASP A 86 3.73 2.13 -9.62
CA ASP A 86 4.15 3.04 -8.55
C ASP A 86 4.05 2.33 -7.18
N LEU A 87 4.28 3.07 -6.09
CA LEU A 87 4.05 2.65 -4.70
C LEU A 87 2.55 2.42 -4.43
N ASN A 88 2.19 1.43 -3.61
CA ASN A 88 0.80 1.02 -3.39
C ASN A 88 0.26 1.20 -1.96
N ASP A 89 1.06 1.04 -0.90
CA ASP A 89 0.59 1.06 0.49
C ASP A 89 1.26 2.18 1.29
N PHE A 90 0.45 3.15 1.72
CA PHE A 90 0.90 4.35 2.43
C PHE A 90 0.46 4.36 3.90
N ASP A 91 -0.01 3.23 4.46
CA ASP A 91 -0.47 3.15 5.86
C ASP A 91 0.59 3.68 6.85
N GLU A 92 1.85 3.35 6.59
CA GLU A 92 3.01 3.67 7.42
C GLU A 92 3.65 5.02 7.07
N SER A 93 3.10 5.75 6.09
CA SER A 93 3.74 6.94 5.52
C SER A 93 3.92 8.11 6.50
N CYS A 94 5.11 8.70 6.56
CA CYS A 94 5.35 9.91 7.34
C CYS A 94 6.61 10.62 6.87
N LEU A 95 6.93 11.75 7.52
CA LEU A 95 8.18 12.45 7.28
C LEU A 95 9.31 11.67 7.99
N ALA A 96 10.38 11.35 7.28
CA ALA A 96 11.53 10.62 7.82
C ALA A 96 12.80 10.90 7.00
N PRO A 97 14.00 10.62 7.53
CA PRO A 97 15.22 10.67 6.73
C PRO A 97 15.14 9.71 5.53
N ALA A 98 15.57 10.15 4.35
CA ALA A 98 15.57 9.32 3.14
C ALA A 98 16.32 7.99 3.33
N THR A 99 17.39 8.02 4.14
CA THR A 99 18.21 6.84 4.47
C THR A 99 17.42 5.75 5.17
N TRP A 100 16.42 6.10 6.00
CA TRP A 100 15.57 5.15 6.72
C TRP A 100 14.59 4.43 5.77
N GLU A 101 14.03 5.16 4.81
CA GLU A 101 13.14 4.58 3.80
C GLU A 101 13.91 3.63 2.88
N VAL A 102 15.08 4.05 2.41
CA VAL A 102 15.97 3.25 1.56
C VAL A 102 16.45 2.00 2.29
N SER A 103 16.85 2.11 3.57
CA SER A 103 17.31 0.96 4.35
C SER A 103 16.22 -0.09 4.54
N ARG A 104 14.95 0.31 4.66
CA ARG A 104 13.84 -0.64 4.75
C ARG A 104 13.73 -1.47 3.49
N PHE A 105 13.80 -0.83 2.32
CA PHE A 105 13.73 -1.54 1.05
C PHE A 105 14.92 -2.49 0.86
N VAL A 106 16.14 -2.04 1.18
CA VAL A 106 17.36 -2.88 1.12
C VAL A 106 17.24 -4.09 2.04
N ALA A 107 16.82 -3.90 3.29
CA ALA A 107 16.58 -5.00 4.22
C ALA A 107 15.55 -6.00 3.67
N SER A 108 14.50 -5.51 3.00
CA SER A 108 13.47 -6.36 2.39
C SER A 108 14.05 -7.32 1.33
N ALA A 109 15.10 -6.93 0.61
CA ALA A 109 15.74 -7.76 -0.40
C ALA A 109 16.50 -8.93 0.20
N TYR A 110 17.27 -8.68 1.26
CA TYR A 110 17.98 -9.74 1.97
C TYR A 110 17.00 -10.72 2.64
N VAL A 111 15.91 -10.22 3.20
CA VAL A 111 14.86 -11.07 3.79
C VAL A 111 14.11 -11.87 2.70
N ALA A 112 13.92 -11.28 1.51
CA ALA A 112 13.28 -11.95 0.38
C ALA A 112 14.19 -12.95 -0.36
N ALA A 113 15.51 -12.84 -0.22
CA ALA A 113 16.49 -13.61 -1.00
C ALA A 113 16.23 -15.13 -0.98
N PRO A 114 15.97 -15.79 0.17
CA PRO A 114 15.64 -17.22 0.19
C PRO A 114 14.37 -17.57 -0.60
N SER A 115 13.35 -16.70 -0.57
CA SER A 115 12.10 -16.91 -1.31
C SER A 115 12.27 -16.73 -2.82
N LEU A 116 13.31 -16.00 -3.24
CA LEU A 116 13.66 -15.76 -4.63
C LEU A 116 14.71 -16.72 -5.17
N ASN A 117 15.21 -17.65 -4.35
CA ASN A 117 16.38 -18.50 -4.62
C ASN A 117 17.65 -17.68 -4.96
N LEU A 118 17.85 -16.55 -4.27
CA LEU A 118 19.04 -15.72 -4.43
C LEU A 118 20.05 -15.98 -3.31
N THR A 119 21.32 -15.98 -3.68
CA THR A 119 22.44 -15.89 -2.74
C THR A 119 22.56 -14.49 -2.15
N GLY A 120 23.31 -14.35 -1.05
CA GLY A 120 23.60 -13.04 -0.47
C GLY A 120 24.37 -12.13 -1.44
N ALA A 121 25.24 -12.69 -2.28
CA ALA A 121 25.98 -11.95 -3.31
C ALA A 121 25.05 -11.41 -4.40
N GLU A 122 24.11 -12.20 -4.88
CA GLU A 122 23.12 -11.78 -5.88
C GLU A 122 22.16 -10.73 -5.31
N ALA A 123 21.72 -10.89 -4.05
CA ALA A 123 20.92 -9.87 -3.37
C ALA A 123 21.69 -8.55 -3.25
N ASN A 124 22.98 -8.60 -2.91
CA ASN A 124 23.86 -7.44 -2.85
C ASN A 124 24.01 -6.75 -4.22
N GLU A 125 24.21 -7.51 -5.30
CA GLU A 125 24.24 -6.96 -6.66
C GLU A 125 22.94 -6.26 -7.04
N LEU A 126 21.78 -6.86 -6.73
CA LEU A 126 20.48 -6.25 -6.99
C LEU A 126 20.31 -4.94 -6.21
N MET A 127 20.79 -4.88 -4.97
CA MET A 127 20.70 -3.68 -4.15
C MET A 127 21.65 -2.57 -4.61
N LYS A 128 22.84 -2.92 -5.15
CA LYS A 128 23.69 -1.94 -5.84
C LYS A 128 22.98 -1.34 -7.05
N LEU A 129 22.39 -2.17 -7.92
CA LEU A 129 21.63 -1.70 -9.08
C LEU A 129 20.42 -0.84 -8.72
N PHE A 130 19.76 -1.16 -7.60
CA PHE A 130 18.69 -0.36 -7.04
C PHE A 130 19.19 1.01 -6.61
N LEU A 131 20.27 1.07 -5.82
CA LEU A 131 20.88 2.31 -5.34
C LEU A 131 21.38 3.17 -6.50
N ASP A 132 22.06 2.58 -7.49
CA ASP A 132 22.52 3.28 -8.69
C ASP A 132 21.35 3.93 -9.43
N ALA A 133 20.24 3.20 -9.59
CA ALA A 133 19.05 3.71 -10.28
C ALA A 133 18.31 4.78 -9.46
N TYR A 134 18.30 4.67 -8.13
CA TYR A 134 17.74 5.65 -7.21
C TYR A 134 18.56 6.95 -7.24
N GLN A 135 19.88 6.86 -7.05
CA GLN A 135 20.80 8.01 -7.10
C GLN A 135 20.80 8.69 -8.47
N SER A 136 20.86 7.92 -9.55
CA SER A 136 20.78 8.49 -10.92
C SER A 136 19.46 9.21 -11.19
N ALA A 137 18.34 8.72 -10.63
CA ALA A 137 17.05 9.36 -10.79
C ALA A 137 16.90 10.62 -9.93
N LEU A 138 17.49 10.63 -8.73
CA LEU A 138 17.62 11.85 -7.92
C LEU A 138 18.47 12.89 -8.66
N GLY A 139 19.65 12.50 -9.16
CA GLY A 139 20.54 13.39 -9.91
C GLY A 139 19.98 13.96 -11.22
N ASP A 140 19.01 13.30 -11.86
CA ASP A 140 18.25 13.87 -13.00
C ASP A 140 17.35 15.05 -12.55
N GLY A 141 17.05 15.14 -11.24
CA GLY A 141 16.22 16.19 -10.62
C GLY A 141 14.75 16.20 -11.04
N LYS A 142 14.35 15.27 -11.92
CA LYS A 142 13.03 15.25 -12.56
C LYS A 142 12.22 14.05 -12.12
N ALA A 143 11.12 14.31 -11.42
CA ALA A 143 10.14 13.29 -11.10
C ALA A 143 9.39 12.82 -12.36
N ARG A 144 9.60 11.56 -12.77
CA ARG A 144 8.89 10.91 -13.89
C ARG A 144 7.90 9.87 -13.37
N TRP A 145 7.34 9.07 -14.28
CA TRP A 145 6.43 7.97 -13.96
C TRP A 145 6.66 6.77 -14.88
N ILE A 146 6.20 5.61 -14.43
CA ILE A 146 6.19 4.39 -15.25
C ILE A 146 4.75 4.10 -15.65
N GLU A 147 4.47 4.19 -16.94
CA GLU A 147 3.23 3.73 -17.56
C GLU A 147 3.58 2.74 -18.68
N ARG A 148 2.61 2.27 -19.47
CA ARG A 148 2.88 1.14 -20.37
C ARG A 148 3.96 1.46 -21.41
N ALA A 149 3.95 2.67 -21.97
CA ALA A 149 4.93 3.04 -23.01
C ALA A 149 6.34 3.16 -22.44
N THR A 150 6.49 3.59 -21.19
CA THR A 150 7.80 3.81 -20.54
C THR A 150 8.29 2.59 -19.74
N ALA A 151 7.43 1.61 -19.47
CA ALA A 151 7.80 0.41 -18.74
C ALA A 151 8.71 -0.52 -19.55
N SER A 152 9.55 -1.29 -18.85
CA SER A 152 10.39 -2.35 -19.42
C SER A 152 10.34 -3.63 -18.58
N GLY A 153 10.79 -4.74 -19.16
CA GLY A 153 10.92 -6.03 -18.45
C GLY A 153 9.63 -6.47 -17.76
N MET A 154 9.74 -6.92 -16.52
CA MET A 154 8.61 -7.43 -15.74
C MET A 154 7.51 -6.39 -15.50
N VAL A 155 7.87 -5.11 -15.35
CA VAL A 155 6.88 -4.04 -15.16
C VAL A 155 6.03 -3.87 -16.42
N ARG A 156 6.63 -3.96 -17.62
CA ARG A 156 5.88 -3.95 -18.89
C ARG A 156 4.94 -5.16 -18.99
N ILE A 157 5.41 -6.34 -18.59
CA ILE A 157 4.58 -7.56 -18.56
C ILE A 157 3.39 -7.39 -17.62
N LEU A 158 3.62 -6.87 -16.41
CA LEU A 158 2.58 -6.57 -15.44
C LEU A 158 1.54 -5.61 -16.02
N LEU A 159 1.98 -4.47 -16.56
CA LEU A 159 1.08 -3.46 -17.15
C LEU A 159 0.31 -4.00 -18.37
N GLY A 160 0.92 -4.85 -19.19
CA GLY A 160 0.25 -5.51 -20.31
C GLY A 160 -0.74 -6.61 -19.90
N ARG A 161 -0.53 -7.25 -18.73
CA ARG A 161 -1.47 -8.22 -18.15
C ARG A 161 -2.70 -7.51 -17.60
N VAL A 162 -2.49 -6.48 -16.79
CA VAL A 162 -3.58 -5.77 -16.11
C VAL A 162 -4.44 -4.94 -17.06
N SER A 163 -3.88 -4.50 -18.19
CA SER A 163 -4.64 -3.78 -19.21
C SER A 163 -5.75 -4.56 -19.89
N LYS A 164 -5.72 -5.89 -19.77
CA LYS A 164 -6.77 -6.76 -20.31
C LYS A 164 -7.95 -6.93 -19.33
N ARG A 165 -7.80 -6.43 -18.09
CA ARG A 165 -8.80 -6.57 -17.04
C ARG A 165 -9.76 -5.38 -17.09
N THR A 166 -11.05 -5.65 -17.01
CA THR A 166 -12.08 -4.60 -17.02
C THR A 166 -12.81 -4.53 -15.68
N ARG A 167 -13.45 -3.39 -15.41
CA ARG A 167 -14.30 -3.21 -14.21
C ARG A 167 -15.38 -4.29 -14.13
N ALA A 168 -16.02 -4.62 -15.25
CA ALA A 168 -17.01 -5.69 -15.35
C ALA A 168 -16.44 -7.07 -14.95
N MET A 169 -15.23 -7.41 -15.41
CA MET A 169 -14.57 -8.67 -15.01
C MET A 169 -14.32 -8.73 -13.51
N LEU A 170 -13.85 -7.63 -12.91
CA LEU A 170 -13.61 -7.57 -11.47
C LEU A 170 -14.93 -7.75 -10.71
N ILE A 171 -15.98 -7.01 -11.06
CA ILE A 171 -17.28 -7.09 -10.38
C ILE A 171 -17.87 -8.50 -10.48
N ASN A 172 -17.86 -9.09 -11.67
CA ASN A 172 -18.39 -10.43 -11.89
C ASN A 172 -17.57 -11.50 -11.13
N SER A 173 -16.27 -11.30 -10.94
CA SER A 173 -15.43 -12.20 -10.14
C SER A 173 -15.70 -12.10 -8.63
N ARG A 174 -16.29 -10.99 -8.16
CA ARG A 174 -16.51 -10.68 -6.74
C ARG A 174 -17.97 -10.71 -6.32
N THR A 175 -18.89 -10.91 -7.26
CA THR A 175 -20.32 -10.80 -7.00
C THR A 175 -21.12 -11.88 -7.73
N ILE A 176 -22.31 -12.16 -7.21
CA ILE A 176 -23.29 -13.10 -7.78
C ILE A 176 -24.68 -12.46 -7.79
N TRP A 177 -25.53 -12.91 -8.70
CA TRP A 177 -26.93 -12.50 -8.74
C TRP A 177 -27.78 -13.40 -7.85
N LYS A 178 -28.47 -12.81 -6.86
CA LYS A 178 -29.45 -13.49 -5.99
C LYS A 178 -30.75 -12.69 -5.97
N LYS A 179 -31.87 -13.30 -6.38
CA LYS A 179 -33.20 -12.68 -6.39
C LYS A 179 -33.19 -11.28 -7.05
N ARG A 180 -32.59 -11.18 -8.25
CA ARG A 180 -32.42 -9.93 -9.04
C ARG A 180 -31.56 -8.83 -8.37
N LYS A 181 -30.87 -9.12 -7.28
CA LYS A 181 -29.90 -8.23 -6.63
C LYS A 181 -28.49 -8.80 -6.78
N ARG A 182 -27.53 -7.96 -7.16
CA ARG A 182 -26.11 -8.34 -7.15
C ARG A 182 -25.60 -8.28 -5.72
N ARG A 183 -24.88 -9.33 -5.29
CA ARG A 183 -24.39 -9.53 -3.91
C ARG A 183 -22.92 -9.91 -3.95
N ILE A 184 -22.17 -9.50 -2.94
CA ILE A 184 -20.75 -9.86 -2.81
C ILE A 184 -20.64 -11.36 -2.49
N VAL A 185 -19.70 -12.05 -3.13
CA VAL A 185 -19.37 -13.45 -2.82
C VAL A 185 -18.63 -13.50 -1.49
N ILE A 186 -19.12 -14.31 -0.57
CA ILE A 186 -18.46 -14.58 0.72
C ILE A 186 -17.70 -15.90 0.57
N ASP A 187 -16.38 -15.79 0.34
CA ASP A 187 -15.49 -16.92 -0.01
C ASP A 187 -14.55 -17.32 1.14
N GLY A 188 -14.50 -16.56 2.23
CA GLY A 188 -13.57 -16.81 3.33
C GLY A 188 -12.12 -16.40 3.06
N GLU A 189 -11.81 -16.03 1.81
CA GLU A 189 -10.45 -15.66 1.38
C GLU A 189 -10.32 -14.14 1.20
N HIS A 190 -11.32 -13.53 0.56
CA HIS A 190 -11.31 -12.11 0.21
C HIS A 190 -12.45 -11.35 0.88
N ALA A 191 -13.58 -12.02 1.09
CA ALA A 191 -14.72 -11.46 1.78
C ALA A 191 -15.24 -12.39 2.87
N LEU A 192 -15.44 -11.83 4.05
CA LEU A 192 -16.02 -12.49 5.22
C LEU A 192 -17.44 -11.97 5.48
N PRO A 193 -18.30 -12.75 6.16
CA PRO A 193 -19.61 -12.30 6.59
C PRO A 193 -19.52 -11.01 7.41
N ILE A 194 -20.52 -10.14 7.26
CA ILE A 194 -20.67 -8.91 8.03
C ILE A 194 -21.90 -9.00 8.93
N THR A 195 -21.84 -8.44 10.14
CA THR A 195 -23.00 -8.37 11.03
C THR A 195 -23.95 -7.23 10.61
N ASP A 196 -25.21 -7.29 11.06
CA ASP A 196 -26.20 -6.25 10.73
C ASP A 196 -25.81 -4.87 11.31
N SER A 197 -25.21 -4.85 12.49
CA SER A 197 -24.68 -3.62 13.10
C SER A 197 -23.55 -3.02 12.27
N GLN A 198 -22.58 -3.85 11.84
CA GLN A 198 -21.49 -3.41 10.96
C GLN A 198 -22.02 -2.90 9.62
N ARG A 199 -22.96 -3.63 9.00
CA ARG A 199 -23.60 -3.23 7.73
C ARG A 199 -24.30 -1.89 7.85
N THR A 200 -25.12 -1.72 8.89
CA THR A 200 -25.85 -0.47 9.15
C THR A 200 -24.88 0.69 9.34
N ASN A 201 -23.82 0.47 10.12
CA ASN A 201 -22.82 1.49 10.38
C ASN A 201 -22.07 1.90 9.10
N VAL A 202 -21.53 0.95 8.33
CA VAL A 202 -20.81 1.23 7.07
C VAL A 202 -21.73 1.90 6.04
N THR A 203 -22.98 1.46 5.93
CA THR A 203 -23.95 2.04 4.98
C THR A 203 -24.25 3.49 5.32
N ARG A 204 -24.58 3.78 6.58
CA ARG A 204 -24.82 5.16 7.07
C ARG A 204 -23.60 6.05 6.83
N ARG A 205 -22.41 5.52 7.11
CA ARG A 205 -21.13 6.21 6.93
C ARG A 205 -20.85 6.59 5.49
N LEU A 206 -21.04 5.65 4.56
CA LEU A 206 -20.90 5.92 3.14
C LEU A 206 -21.97 6.87 2.61
N HIS A 207 -23.19 6.79 3.14
CA HIS A 207 -24.25 7.75 2.80
C HIS A 207 -23.88 9.19 3.20
N GLU A 208 -23.33 9.39 4.41
CA GLU A 208 -22.83 10.72 4.82
C GLU A 208 -21.63 11.19 4.01
N PHE A 209 -20.76 10.27 3.57
CA PHE A 209 -19.67 10.60 2.66
C PHE A 209 -20.22 11.02 1.27
N ALA A 210 -21.17 10.26 0.73
CA ALA A 210 -21.77 10.48 -0.58
C ALA A 210 -22.38 11.88 -0.75
N LYS A 211 -23.01 12.42 0.30
CA LYS A 211 -23.58 13.79 0.30
C LYS A 211 -22.56 14.89 -0.04
N SER A 212 -21.28 14.64 0.21
CA SER A 212 -20.20 15.58 -0.08
C SER A 212 -19.53 15.38 -1.44
N GLN A 213 -20.01 14.41 -2.23
CA GLN A 213 -19.44 14.07 -3.53
C GLN A 213 -20.25 14.68 -4.68
N PRO A 214 -19.64 14.92 -5.85
CA PRO A 214 -20.34 15.48 -7.01
C PRO A 214 -21.51 14.61 -7.51
N ASP A 215 -21.36 13.28 -7.42
CA ASP A 215 -22.42 12.31 -7.71
C ASP A 215 -22.66 11.45 -6.45
N PRO A 216 -23.57 11.87 -5.54
CA PRO A 216 -23.92 11.07 -4.36
C PRO A 216 -24.53 9.71 -4.73
N ASP A 217 -25.20 9.64 -5.88
CA ASP A 217 -25.96 8.49 -6.34
C ASP A 217 -25.04 7.34 -6.79
N PHE A 218 -23.84 7.67 -7.30
CA PHE A 218 -22.75 6.72 -7.55
C PHE A 218 -22.46 5.83 -6.33
N PHE A 219 -22.45 6.44 -5.13
CA PHE A 219 -22.09 5.79 -3.87
C PHE A 219 -23.24 5.05 -3.20
N ARG A 220 -24.42 4.97 -3.82
CA ARG A 220 -25.56 4.24 -3.27
C ARG A 220 -25.20 2.77 -3.03
N VAL A 221 -25.16 2.37 -1.76
CA VAL A 221 -24.75 1.04 -1.31
C VAL A 221 -25.75 -0.03 -1.74
N LEU A 222 -25.24 -1.08 -2.39
CA LEU A 222 -26.00 -2.26 -2.81
C LEU A 222 -25.72 -3.47 -1.91
N ASP A 223 -24.46 -3.66 -1.52
CA ASP A 223 -24.05 -4.72 -0.61
C ASP A 223 -22.72 -4.40 0.09
N VAL A 224 -22.47 -5.05 1.23
CA VAL A 224 -21.26 -4.85 2.04
C VAL A 224 -20.79 -6.19 2.57
N ALA A 225 -19.48 -6.39 2.63
CA ALA A 225 -18.83 -7.50 3.32
C ALA A 225 -17.55 -7.02 4.04
N ARG A 226 -17.09 -7.79 5.03
CA ARG A 226 -15.77 -7.59 5.64
C ARG A 226 -14.71 -8.00 4.61
N ARG A 227 -13.69 -7.16 4.39
CA ARG A 227 -12.64 -7.43 3.40
C ARG A 227 -11.39 -8.01 4.06
N VAL A 228 -10.81 -9.01 3.42
CA VAL A 228 -9.53 -9.62 3.80
C VAL A 228 -8.50 -9.21 2.74
N ALA A 229 -7.58 -8.33 3.11
CA ALA A 229 -6.41 -8.00 2.31
C ALA A 229 -5.36 -7.21 3.11
N GLY A 230 -4.11 -7.33 2.69
CA GLY A 230 -2.98 -6.56 3.23
C GLY A 230 -2.49 -7.12 4.58
N LEU A 231 -1.27 -7.66 4.61
CA LEU A 231 -0.77 -8.39 5.78
C LEU A 231 -0.58 -7.49 7.02
N GLY A 232 -0.09 -6.27 6.85
CA GLY A 232 0.13 -5.32 7.95
C GLY A 232 -1.18 -4.84 8.61
N SER A 233 -2.24 -4.69 7.81
CA SER A 233 -3.55 -4.14 8.22
C SER A 233 -4.58 -5.19 8.62
N LEU A 234 -4.28 -6.49 8.51
CA LEU A 234 -5.16 -7.55 9.01
C LEU A 234 -5.46 -7.36 10.50
N GLY A 235 -6.75 -7.27 10.83
CA GLY A 235 -7.26 -6.99 12.18
C GLY A 235 -7.81 -5.57 12.38
N LEU A 236 -7.56 -4.63 11.46
CA LEU A 236 -8.23 -3.32 11.42
C LEU A 236 -9.56 -3.40 10.68
N GLU A 237 -10.51 -2.49 10.92
CA GLU A 237 -11.76 -2.48 10.15
C GLU A 237 -11.50 -2.23 8.66
N ARG A 238 -11.97 -3.15 7.82
CA ARG A 238 -11.85 -3.03 6.36
C ARG A 238 -13.06 -3.68 5.71
N TYR A 239 -13.68 -2.97 4.78
CA TYR A 239 -14.90 -3.40 4.12
C TYR A 239 -14.75 -3.31 2.62
N VAL A 240 -15.38 -4.26 1.92
CA VAL A 240 -15.65 -4.15 0.48
C VAL A 240 -17.11 -3.77 0.34
N VAL A 241 -17.37 -2.70 -0.40
CA VAL A 241 -18.71 -2.14 -0.57
C VAL A 241 -19.06 -2.10 -2.05
N LEU A 242 -20.11 -2.82 -2.43
CA LEU A 242 -20.68 -2.76 -3.77
C LEU A 242 -21.61 -1.55 -3.83
N VAL A 243 -21.35 -0.62 -4.74
CA VAL A 243 -22.15 0.60 -4.95
C VAL A 243 -22.78 0.62 -6.34
N ARG A 244 -23.79 1.49 -6.53
CA ARG A 244 -24.50 1.68 -7.81
C ARG A 244 -23.54 1.96 -8.96
N GLY A 245 -22.54 2.81 -8.72
CA GLY A 245 -21.67 3.35 -9.76
C GLY A 245 -22.44 4.10 -10.84
N ASP A 246 -21.99 4.01 -12.09
CA ASP A 246 -22.45 4.80 -13.25
C ASP A 246 -23.88 4.44 -13.73
N GLY A 247 -24.57 3.51 -13.06
CA GLY A 247 -25.99 3.20 -13.31
C GLY A 247 -26.29 2.25 -14.48
N GLY A 248 -25.29 1.89 -15.30
CA GLY A 248 -25.44 0.89 -16.37
C GLY A 248 -25.55 -0.56 -15.89
N ARG A 249 -25.89 -1.50 -16.80
CA ARG A 249 -26.02 -2.95 -16.53
C ARG A 249 -24.78 -3.56 -15.83
N ASP A 250 -23.60 -3.02 -16.12
CA ASP A 250 -22.32 -3.32 -15.47
C ASP A 250 -21.63 -2.09 -14.90
N GLY A 251 -22.42 -1.05 -14.60
CA GLY A 251 -21.92 0.23 -14.08
C GLY A 251 -21.61 0.23 -12.59
N ASN A 252 -21.77 -0.89 -11.87
CA ASN A 252 -21.44 -0.94 -10.45
C ASN A 252 -19.96 -0.67 -10.20
N ALA A 253 -19.61 -0.34 -8.96
CA ALA A 253 -18.23 -0.24 -8.52
C ALA A 253 -18.06 -0.95 -7.18
N LEU A 254 -16.83 -1.38 -6.90
CA LEU A 254 -16.45 -1.89 -5.60
C LEU A 254 -15.55 -0.87 -4.93
N LEU A 255 -15.87 -0.49 -3.70
CA LEU A 255 -15.06 0.40 -2.88
C LEU A 255 -14.36 -0.41 -1.79
N ASP A 256 -13.11 -0.05 -1.51
CA ASP A 256 -12.39 -0.44 -0.31
C ASP A 256 -12.54 0.67 0.72
N VAL A 257 -13.10 0.33 1.88
CA VAL A 257 -13.23 1.25 3.02
C VAL A 257 -12.35 0.70 4.14
N LYS A 258 -11.18 1.30 4.30
CA LYS A 258 -10.11 0.82 5.19
C LYS A 258 -9.88 1.80 6.32
N GLN A 259 -9.96 1.33 7.56
CA GLN A 259 -9.56 2.11 8.73
C GLN A 259 -8.06 2.39 8.68
N ALA A 260 -7.68 3.66 8.82
CA ALA A 260 -6.29 4.06 8.96
C ALA A 260 -5.86 3.92 10.43
N ALA A 261 -4.68 3.32 10.64
CA ALA A 261 -4.04 3.22 11.95
C ALA A 261 -2.86 4.18 12.06
N PRO A 262 -2.40 4.50 13.29
CA PRO A 262 -1.18 5.26 13.48
C PRO A 262 0.01 4.55 12.83
N SER A 263 0.81 5.29 12.05
CA SER A 263 2.06 4.79 11.49
C SER A 263 3.01 4.38 12.60
N SER A 264 3.60 3.20 12.47
CA SER A 264 4.66 2.66 13.30
C SER A 264 5.95 3.48 13.14
N LEU A 265 6.28 3.93 11.93
CA LEU A 265 7.41 4.83 11.70
C LEU A 265 7.21 6.16 12.43
N ALA A 266 5.99 6.73 12.35
CA ALA A 266 5.62 7.95 13.05
C ALA A 266 5.69 7.83 14.59
N ARG A 267 5.74 6.61 15.16
CA ARG A 267 5.88 6.43 16.62
C ARG A 267 7.31 6.57 17.12
N VAL A 268 8.29 6.38 16.24
CA VAL A 268 9.70 6.30 16.61
C VAL A 268 10.52 7.48 16.08
N GLU A 269 10.05 8.16 15.03
CA GLU A 269 10.64 9.42 14.59
C GLU A 269 10.25 10.57 15.53
N THR A 270 11.18 11.52 15.69
CA THR A 270 11.07 12.67 16.58
C THR A 270 10.86 14.00 15.82
N ILE A 271 10.56 13.92 14.54
CA ILE A 271 10.38 15.06 13.64
C ILE A 271 9.02 15.70 13.90
N ARG A 272 8.95 17.04 13.78
CA ARG A 272 7.70 17.78 13.91
C ARG A 272 6.76 17.43 12.75
N LYS A 273 5.65 16.78 13.07
CA LYS A 273 4.63 16.36 12.10
C LYS A 273 3.68 17.51 11.73
N PRO A 274 3.14 17.55 10.51
CA PRO A 274 1.98 18.36 10.19
C PRO A 274 0.76 17.95 11.03
N GLY A 275 -0.11 18.91 11.35
CA GLY A 275 -1.37 18.66 12.05
C GLY A 275 -2.42 17.99 11.17
N TRP A 276 -2.34 16.68 10.98
CA TRP A 276 -3.35 15.91 10.25
C TRP A 276 -4.66 15.79 11.04
N LYS A 277 -5.81 15.91 10.37
CA LYS A 277 -7.14 15.79 11.01
C LYS A 277 -7.46 14.36 11.48
N SER A 278 -6.88 13.38 10.79
CA SER A 278 -6.93 11.95 11.10
C SER A 278 -5.78 11.21 10.41
N GLU A 279 -5.53 9.95 10.80
CA GLU A 279 -4.56 9.08 10.11
C GLU A 279 -4.92 8.84 8.64
N ALA A 280 -6.22 8.84 8.29
CA ALA A 280 -6.63 8.71 6.89
C ALA A 280 -6.25 9.94 6.07
N ASP A 281 -6.36 11.14 6.66
CA ASP A 281 -5.92 12.39 6.00
C ASP A 281 -4.41 12.36 5.76
N ARG A 282 -3.61 11.84 6.71
CA ARG A 282 -2.17 11.63 6.55
C ARG A 282 -1.89 10.72 5.35
N VAL A 283 -2.47 9.52 5.36
CA VAL A 283 -2.25 8.50 4.32
C VAL A 283 -2.60 9.05 2.94
N VAL A 284 -3.80 9.64 2.79
CA VAL A 284 -4.26 10.16 1.50
C VAL A 284 -3.43 11.34 1.03
N ALA A 285 -3.10 12.28 1.91
CA ALA A 285 -2.32 13.46 1.53
C ALA A 285 -0.88 13.09 1.11
N ILE A 286 -0.25 12.13 1.79
CA ILE A 286 1.09 11.67 1.42
C ILE A 286 1.03 10.84 0.13
N GLN A 287 0.05 9.96 -0.02
CA GLN A 287 -0.15 9.20 -1.24
C GLN A 287 -0.35 10.12 -2.46
N GLN A 288 -1.18 11.17 -2.35
CA GLN A 288 -1.38 12.17 -3.40
C GLN A 288 -0.11 12.98 -3.73
N ARG A 289 0.80 13.16 -2.77
CA ARG A 289 2.09 13.83 -3.00
C ARG A 289 3.08 12.94 -3.72
N MET A 290 3.14 11.69 -3.29
CA MET A 290 4.21 10.76 -3.67
C MET A 290 3.90 10.06 -4.99
N GLN A 291 2.64 9.72 -5.29
CA GLN A 291 2.29 9.04 -6.54
C GLN A 291 2.22 10.03 -7.71
N ALA A 292 2.53 9.54 -8.92
CA ALA A 292 2.50 10.37 -10.13
C ALA A 292 1.12 10.92 -10.42
N ILE A 293 0.15 10.01 -10.38
CA ILE A 293 -1.28 10.26 -10.48
C ILE A 293 -1.89 9.36 -9.43
N ALA A 294 -2.69 9.90 -8.51
CA ALA A 294 -3.32 9.09 -7.49
C ALA A 294 -4.45 8.21 -8.08
N PRO A 295 -4.76 7.06 -7.47
CA PRO A 295 -5.92 6.26 -7.85
C PRO A 295 -7.21 7.08 -7.83
N ALA A 296 -8.08 6.81 -8.80
CA ALA A 296 -9.42 7.36 -8.81
C ALA A 296 -10.16 7.07 -7.48
N LEU A 297 -10.97 8.05 -7.05
CA LEU A 297 -11.78 7.98 -5.82
C LEU A 297 -10.99 7.80 -4.52
N LEU A 298 -9.72 8.22 -4.45
CA LEU A 298 -8.94 8.19 -3.21
C LEU A 298 -9.36 9.34 -2.26
N HIS A 299 -10.06 9.00 -1.18
CA HIS A 299 -10.58 9.95 -0.20
C HIS A 299 -10.26 9.57 1.24
N ALA A 300 -10.04 10.59 2.08
CA ALA A 300 -10.01 10.45 3.52
C ALA A 300 -11.36 10.88 4.11
N LYS A 301 -11.90 10.08 5.04
CA LYS A 301 -13.07 10.47 5.81
C LYS A 301 -12.89 10.11 7.28
N LYS A 302 -12.96 11.13 8.14
CA LYS A 302 -13.10 10.92 9.57
C LYS A 302 -14.55 10.54 9.90
N ILE A 303 -14.69 9.48 10.68
CA ILE A 303 -15.98 8.92 11.06
C ILE A 303 -15.94 8.55 12.55
N GLY A 304 -16.66 9.32 13.36
CA GLY A 304 -16.52 9.24 14.81
C GLY A 304 -15.07 9.55 15.21
N ARG A 305 -14.43 8.61 15.91
CA ARG A 305 -13.02 8.75 16.35
C ARG A 305 -11.99 8.21 15.34
N ALA A 306 -12.41 7.43 14.35
CA ALA A 306 -11.49 6.76 13.41
C ALA A 306 -11.48 7.44 12.04
N GLY A 307 -10.31 7.45 11.38
CA GLY A 307 -10.17 7.84 9.98
C GLY A 307 -10.28 6.62 9.06
N TYR A 308 -10.96 6.78 7.91
CA TYR A 308 -11.05 5.77 6.88
C TYR A 308 -10.53 6.30 5.55
N VAL A 309 -9.69 5.49 4.90
CA VAL A 309 -9.32 5.66 3.50
C VAL A 309 -10.37 4.94 2.67
N ILE A 310 -10.97 5.65 1.73
CA ILE A 310 -11.95 5.13 0.77
C ILE A 310 -11.29 5.21 -0.60
N HIS A 311 -11.29 4.12 -1.35
CA HIS A 311 -10.84 4.13 -2.75
C HIS A 311 -11.56 3.06 -3.58
N GLU A 312 -11.56 3.22 -4.91
CA GLU A 312 -12.08 2.18 -5.80
C GLU A 312 -11.17 0.94 -5.77
N LEU A 313 -11.78 -0.25 -5.71
CA LEU A 313 -11.11 -1.49 -6.08
C LEU A 313 -11.07 -1.58 -7.60
N GLN A 314 -9.88 -1.36 -8.13
CA GLN A 314 -9.66 -1.31 -9.57
C GLN A 314 -9.21 -2.66 -10.13
N PRO A 315 -9.63 -3.04 -11.36
CA PRO A 315 -9.20 -4.27 -12.01
C PRO A 315 -7.68 -4.27 -12.32
N THR A 316 -7.12 -3.06 -12.47
CA THR A 316 -5.71 -2.84 -12.76
C THR A 316 -4.84 -2.85 -11.52
N ASN A 317 -5.43 -2.91 -10.33
CA ASN A 317 -4.68 -3.02 -9.09
C ASN A 317 -4.05 -4.42 -8.96
N ASP A 318 -2.73 -4.48 -9.04
CA ASP A 318 -1.98 -5.72 -8.93
C ASP A 318 -0.59 -5.45 -8.38
N ARG A 319 0.00 -6.41 -7.67
CA ARG A 319 1.34 -6.25 -7.07
C ARG A 319 2.39 -6.89 -7.95
N LEU A 320 3.62 -6.40 -7.85
CA LEU A 320 4.76 -7.16 -8.34
C LEU A 320 5.00 -8.36 -7.41
N SER A 321 4.52 -9.54 -7.82
CA SER A 321 4.64 -10.77 -7.06
C SER A 321 6.07 -11.32 -7.14
N LEU A 322 6.68 -11.65 -5.99
CA LEU A 322 7.97 -12.34 -5.95
C LEU A 322 7.93 -13.68 -6.71
N LYS A 323 6.77 -14.34 -6.75
CA LYS A 323 6.59 -15.61 -7.47
C LYS A 323 6.82 -15.45 -8.97
N ASP A 324 6.42 -14.31 -9.53
CA ASP A 324 6.57 -14.01 -10.96
C ASP A 324 8.05 -13.78 -11.32
N ALA A 325 8.90 -13.54 -10.31
CA ALA A 325 10.32 -13.19 -10.45
C ALA A 325 11.27 -14.34 -10.09
N ARG A 326 10.75 -15.43 -9.50
CA ARG A 326 11.55 -16.55 -9.02
C ARG A 326 12.31 -17.20 -10.17
N GLY A 327 13.63 -17.33 -10.01
CA GLY A 327 14.51 -17.96 -11.00
C GLY A 327 14.79 -17.14 -12.27
N ASN A 328 14.34 -15.87 -12.34
CA ASN A 328 14.62 -15.00 -13.48
C ASN A 328 15.38 -13.73 -13.07
N HIS A 329 16.71 -13.84 -13.03
CA HIS A 329 17.58 -12.75 -12.58
C HIS A 329 17.48 -11.51 -13.46
N ARG A 330 17.24 -11.66 -14.77
CA ARG A 330 17.06 -10.53 -15.69
C ARG A 330 15.81 -9.72 -15.33
N HIS A 331 14.71 -10.40 -15.02
CA HIS A 331 13.48 -9.73 -14.60
C HIS A 331 13.64 -8.99 -13.28
N LEU A 332 14.30 -9.62 -12.30
CA LEU A 332 14.61 -8.99 -11.00
C LEU A 332 15.46 -7.74 -11.17
N ARG A 333 16.53 -7.79 -11.98
CA ARG A 333 17.39 -6.63 -12.28
C ARG A 333 16.60 -5.46 -12.89
N SER A 334 15.69 -5.73 -13.82
CA SER A 334 14.84 -4.67 -14.40
C SER A 334 13.82 -4.11 -13.40
N ALA A 335 13.28 -4.95 -12.52
CA ALA A 335 12.31 -4.55 -11.51
C ALA A 335 12.94 -3.64 -10.46
N VAL A 336 14.09 -4.02 -9.89
CA VAL A 336 14.75 -3.21 -8.84
C VAL A 336 15.20 -1.83 -9.36
N LYS A 337 15.64 -1.74 -10.63
CA LYS A 337 15.93 -0.45 -11.26
C LYS A 337 14.68 0.44 -11.38
N SER A 338 13.54 -0.18 -11.73
CA SER A 338 12.25 0.53 -11.82
C SER A 338 11.80 1.01 -10.44
N MET A 339 11.98 0.19 -9.40
CA MET A 339 11.67 0.53 -8.01
C MET A 339 12.54 1.68 -7.50
N GLY A 340 13.85 1.66 -7.74
CA GLY A 340 14.75 2.75 -7.37
C GLY A 340 14.33 4.09 -7.97
N ARG A 341 13.99 4.09 -9.27
CA ARG A 341 13.45 5.27 -9.96
C ARG A 341 12.13 5.75 -9.35
N VAL A 342 11.19 4.84 -9.10
CA VAL A 342 9.88 5.19 -8.52
C VAL A 342 10.03 5.85 -7.15
N ILE A 343 10.90 5.33 -6.27
CA ILE A 343 11.13 5.95 -4.95
C ILE A 343 11.75 7.34 -5.12
N ALA A 344 12.79 7.49 -5.95
CA ALA A 344 13.44 8.77 -6.19
C ALA A 344 12.43 9.81 -6.72
N TRP A 345 11.61 9.44 -7.71
CA TRP A 345 10.59 10.33 -8.27
C TRP A 345 9.49 10.67 -7.27
N ALA A 346 9.11 9.74 -6.38
CA ALA A 346 8.13 10.01 -5.33
C ALA A 346 8.66 11.02 -4.30
N GLN A 347 9.94 10.91 -3.93
CA GLN A 347 10.60 11.86 -3.03
C GLN A 347 10.76 13.23 -3.69
N LEU A 348 11.24 13.29 -4.93
CA LEU A 348 11.32 14.54 -5.71
C LEU A 348 9.96 15.23 -5.86
N ARG A 349 8.90 14.50 -6.20
CA ARG A 349 7.54 15.03 -6.37
C ARG A 349 6.96 15.61 -5.08
N SER A 350 7.36 15.05 -3.95
CA SER A 350 6.88 15.45 -2.63
C SER A 350 7.84 16.39 -1.88
N SER A 351 8.96 16.76 -2.49
CA SER A 351 9.97 17.67 -1.94
C SER A 351 9.44 19.09 -1.72
N GLY A 352 10.00 19.80 -0.74
CA GLY A 352 9.64 21.19 -0.41
C GLY A 352 8.25 21.38 0.18
N ARG A 353 7.63 20.32 0.72
CA ARG A 353 6.25 20.35 1.22
C ARG A 353 6.19 20.00 2.70
N GLN A 354 5.76 20.96 3.51
CA GLN A 354 5.43 20.74 4.94
C GLN A 354 6.56 20.03 5.73
N GLY A 355 7.81 20.45 5.53
CA GLY A 355 8.97 19.97 6.28
C GLY A 355 9.83 18.94 5.54
N SER A 356 9.42 18.45 4.36
CA SER A 356 10.35 17.72 3.49
C SER A 356 11.40 18.68 2.91
N ALA A 357 12.60 18.14 2.72
CA ALA A 357 13.71 18.77 2.02
C ALA A 357 13.29 19.16 0.59
N ILE A 358 13.93 20.19 0.03
CA ILE A 358 13.67 20.62 -1.35
C ILE A 358 14.38 19.68 -2.35
N ALA A 359 14.05 19.78 -3.64
CA ALA A 359 14.68 18.95 -4.66
C ALA A 359 16.21 19.09 -4.66
N ASP A 360 16.73 20.31 -4.46
CA ASP A 360 18.18 20.57 -4.44
C ASP A 360 18.90 19.88 -3.27
N ASP A 361 18.22 19.67 -2.13
CA ASP A 361 18.78 18.92 -1.00
C ASP A 361 18.86 17.40 -1.28
N LEU A 362 18.10 16.91 -2.27
CA LEU A 362 18.03 15.50 -2.64
C LEU A 362 18.98 15.10 -3.77
N ILE A 363 19.47 16.08 -4.55
CA ILE A 363 20.24 15.89 -5.79
C ILE A 363 21.72 15.65 -5.53
#